data_AF-A0A7R9VW63-F1
#
_entry.id   AF-A0A7R9VW63-F1
#
_cell.length_a   1.000
_cell.length_b   1.000
_cell.length_c   1.000
_cell.angle_alpha   90.00
_cell.angle_beta   90.00
_cell.angle_gamma   90.00
#
_symmetry.space_group_name_H-M   'P 1'
#
loop_
_entity.id
_entity.type
_entity.pdbx_description
1 polymer ?
#
loop_
_entity_poly.entity_id
_entity_poly.type
_entity_poly.pdbx_seq_one_letter_code
_entity_poly.pdbx_strand_id
1 'polypeptide(L)'
;EGEKARDLCFGATASMLGSFWDALVSSITSETESRANITVLPDLLVLVGDTANFWSHCAAASSGSNDFVADTENALCEVLEKAYVPIIRGLVQKRSGNESPSREKIVWASEYFISCTSILPKAYTKRVPVIVEKELLLAITSTFVTSEAETSPLLDVALCRLLQQADSSQIELLVSYLIEDLTGGSDFPSPRTAASAVHAFHLLFGAVRGQEQRKIVAMHTRRFLFLAMGLFCPPVRNDNALNRIGLWQSQVSMAADFIVDVVGKKDLAPLATSEIPMILGCLVAVLPPLPRDGRNERIRTASLETFAAVCGVIASLQKNYSKQLYGCAPSLISVYHSLLSHAIESDDDSGRRRPHGELASGNQQAKAQEFTKLCEMLSAHRDVFKKHIVGIILHYVDAMENSLLGPTAKRYFAPAMYALLDMCSTYEMQQLNVMMSTTGRALFRSFFQTFKKVQFRGQ
;
A
#
# COMPACT_ATOMS: atom_id res chain seq x y z
N GLU A 1 4.96 51.81 -30.10
CA GLU A 1 3.99 51.85 -28.99
C GLU A 1 3.69 50.48 -28.40
N GLY A 2 3.57 49.41 -29.20
CA GLY A 2 3.38 48.04 -28.70
C GLY A 2 4.51 47.49 -27.82
N GLU A 3 5.77 47.86 -28.06
CA GLU A 3 6.93 47.42 -27.29
C GLU A 3 6.98 48.05 -25.88
N LYS A 4 6.70 49.36 -25.77
CA LYS A 4 6.57 50.06 -24.49
C LYS A 4 5.39 49.57 -23.65
N ALA A 5 4.26 49.24 -24.28
CA ALA A 5 3.11 48.65 -23.58
C ALA A 5 3.44 47.23 -23.07
N ARG A 6 4.26 46.47 -23.82
CA ARG A 6 4.77 45.16 -23.40
C ARG A 6 5.70 45.28 -22.19
N ASP A 7 6.66 46.19 -22.22
CA ASP A 7 7.61 46.40 -21.11
C ASP A 7 6.91 46.92 -19.85
N LEU A 8 5.87 47.76 -20.00
CA LEU A 8 5.03 48.23 -18.89
C LEU A 8 4.17 47.11 -18.29
N CYS A 9 3.55 46.26 -19.11
CA CYS A 9 2.85 45.07 -18.63
C CYS A 9 3.82 44.06 -17.97
N PHE A 10 5.02 43.87 -18.54
CA PHE A 10 6.05 42.97 -17.98
C PHE A 10 6.56 43.47 -16.62
N GLY A 11 6.91 44.75 -16.52
CA GLY A 11 7.35 45.36 -15.26
C GLY A 11 6.26 45.30 -14.18
N ALA A 12 5.00 45.53 -14.56
CA ALA A 12 3.87 45.41 -13.63
C ALA A 12 3.62 43.97 -13.18
N THR A 13 3.75 42.99 -14.08
CA THR A 13 3.55 41.57 -13.75
C THR A 13 4.69 41.03 -12.89
N ALA A 14 5.94 41.37 -13.19
CA ALA A 14 7.11 41.02 -12.38
C ALA A 14 7.09 41.71 -11.01
N SER A 15 6.67 42.97 -10.94
CA SER A 15 6.46 43.68 -9.68
C SER A 15 5.31 43.10 -8.86
N MET A 16 4.18 42.73 -9.50
CA MET A 16 3.07 42.07 -8.83
C MET A 16 3.47 40.68 -8.31
N LEU A 17 4.21 39.91 -9.11
CA LEU A 17 4.79 38.63 -8.71
C LEU A 17 5.72 38.81 -7.51
N GLY A 18 6.62 39.80 -7.53
CA GLY A 18 7.51 40.11 -6.40
C GLY A 18 6.75 40.52 -5.13
N SER A 19 5.72 41.38 -5.24
CA SER A 19 4.93 41.80 -4.08
C SER A 19 4.01 40.70 -3.54
N PHE A 20 3.40 39.90 -4.42
CA PHE A 20 2.63 38.73 -4.04
C PHE A 20 3.53 37.70 -3.38
N TRP A 21 4.78 37.58 -3.86
CA TRP A 21 5.79 36.68 -3.34
C TRP A 21 6.26 37.06 -1.94
N ASP A 22 6.64 38.33 -1.72
CA ASP A 22 7.02 38.81 -0.40
C ASP A 22 5.86 38.68 0.60
N ALA A 23 4.62 38.89 0.14
CA ALA A 23 3.41 38.68 0.94
C ALA A 23 3.15 37.19 1.24
N LEU A 24 3.28 36.29 0.25
CA LEU A 24 3.08 34.86 0.42
C LEU A 24 4.17 34.25 1.34
N VAL A 25 5.43 34.62 1.14
CA VAL A 25 6.56 34.17 1.97
C VAL A 25 6.42 34.73 3.38
N SER A 26 6.08 36.01 3.56
CA SER A 26 5.80 36.60 4.87
C SER A 26 4.57 35.99 5.56
N SER A 27 3.58 35.52 4.78
CA SER A 27 2.36 34.88 5.29
C SER A 27 2.55 33.40 5.64
N ILE A 28 3.35 32.65 4.88
CA ILE A 28 3.75 31.26 5.20
C ILE A 28 4.68 31.22 6.42
N THR A 29 5.46 32.29 6.65
CA THR A 29 6.39 32.39 7.78
C THR A 29 5.81 33.05 9.03
N SER A 30 4.67 33.75 8.93
CA SER A 30 3.97 34.32 10.09
C SER A 30 2.73 33.51 10.45
N GLU A 31 2.60 33.09 11.70
CA GLU A 31 1.60 32.12 12.18
C GLU A 31 0.12 32.58 12.10
N THR A 32 -0.18 33.80 11.66
CA THR A 32 -1.46 34.44 12.06
C THR A 32 -2.45 34.83 10.97
N GLU A 33 -2.12 35.02 9.69
CA GLU A 33 -3.11 35.53 8.72
C GLU A 33 -2.95 34.99 7.30
N SER A 34 -3.60 33.85 7.00
CA SER A 34 -3.97 33.44 5.64
C SER A 34 -4.93 32.26 5.69
N ARG A 35 -6.24 32.55 5.82
CA ARG A 35 -7.32 31.57 5.75
C ARG A 35 -8.31 31.82 4.60
N ALA A 36 -8.09 32.81 3.75
CA ALA A 36 -9.14 33.33 2.88
C ALA A 36 -9.26 32.68 1.48
N ASN A 37 -8.20 32.07 0.93
CA ASN A 37 -8.14 31.78 -0.52
C ASN A 37 -7.88 30.31 -0.91
N ILE A 38 -7.80 29.38 0.05
CA ILE A 38 -7.57 27.95 -0.20
C ILE A 38 -8.48 27.15 0.73
N THR A 39 -9.37 26.33 0.16
CA THR A 39 -10.24 25.42 0.93
C THR A 39 -9.87 23.98 0.62
N VAL A 40 -9.62 23.20 1.68
CA VAL A 40 -9.20 21.80 1.59
C VAL A 40 -10.36 20.88 1.96
N LEU A 41 -10.70 19.96 1.08
CA LEU A 41 -11.55 18.80 1.34
C LEU A 41 -10.69 17.52 1.24
N PRO A 42 -11.07 16.40 1.87
CA PRO A 42 -10.26 15.19 1.98
C PRO A 42 -9.66 14.67 0.66
N ASP A 43 -10.35 14.91 -0.47
CA ASP A 43 -9.94 14.47 -1.81
C ASP A 43 -9.97 15.59 -2.87
N LEU A 44 -10.15 16.86 -2.47
CA LEU A 44 -10.33 17.97 -3.42
C LEU A 44 -9.72 19.27 -2.90
N LEU A 45 -8.86 19.88 -3.72
CA LEU A 45 -8.34 21.23 -3.48
C LEU A 45 -9.20 22.25 -4.23
N VAL A 46 -9.76 23.22 -3.51
CA VAL A 46 -10.49 24.35 -4.10
C VAL A 46 -9.65 25.61 -3.90
N LEU A 47 -9.04 26.10 -4.99
CA LEU A 47 -8.44 27.43 -5.05
C LEU A 47 -9.58 28.46 -5.16
N VAL A 48 -9.58 29.47 -4.30
CA VAL A 48 -10.61 30.51 -4.26
C VAL A 48 -9.96 31.89 -4.34
N GLY A 49 -10.67 32.87 -4.89
CA GLY A 49 -10.21 34.26 -4.93
C GLY A 49 -9.00 34.49 -5.83
N ASP A 50 -8.09 35.34 -5.37
CA ASP A 50 -6.97 35.86 -6.18
C ASP A 50 -5.99 34.77 -6.62
N THR A 51 -5.82 33.72 -5.84
CA THR A 51 -4.97 32.59 -6.18
C THR A 51 -5.52 31.84 -7.40
N ALA A 52 -6.84 31.60 -7.46
CA ALA A 52 -7.47 30.96 -8.61
C ALA A 52 -7.39 31.84 -9.87
N ASN A 53 -7.58 33.16 -9.70
CA ASN A 53 -7.48 34.12 -10.80
C ASN A 53 -6.06 34.23 -11.36
N PHE A 54 -5.05 34.27 -10.49
CA PHE A 54 -3.64 34.29 -10.88
C PHE A 54 -3.28 33.04 -11.70
N TRP A 55 -3.64 31.86 -11.21
CA TRP A 55 -3.33 30.61 -11.91
C TRP A 55 -4.13 30.46 -13.21
N SER A 56 -5.38 30.92 -13.26
CA SER A 56 -6.17 31.00 -14.49
C SER A 56 -5.53 31.95 -15.52
N HIS A 57 -4.95 33.07 -15.07
CA HIS A 57 -4.22 33.99 -15.94
C HIS A 57 -2.92 33.40 -16.46
N CYS A 58 -2.14 32.70 -15.63
CA CYS A 58 -0.93 32.00 -16.07
C CYS A 58 -1.25 30.89 -17.09
N ALA A 59 -2.31 30.12 -16.85
CA ALA A 59 -2.77 29.08 -17.77
C ALA A 59 -3.23 29.68 -19.11
N ALA A 60 -3.99 30.79 -19.08
CA ALA A 60 -4.41 31.51 -20.29
C ALA A 60 -3.21 32.11 -21.05
N ALA A 61 -2.23 32.65 -20.33
CA ALA A 61 -1.05 33.27 -20.94
C ALA A 61 -0.06 32.25 -21.54
N SER A 62 -0.09 30.98 -21.11
CA SER A 62 0.67 29.88 -21.73
C SER A 62 0.29 29.60 -23.19
N SER A 63 -0.80 30.19 -23.69
CA SER A 63 -1.23 30.14 -25.10
C SER A 63 -0.73 31.32 -25.95
N GLY A 64 -0.02 32.29 -25.35
CA GLY A 64 0.56 33.47 -26.01
C GLY A 64 2.02 33.30 -26.45
N SER A 65 2.65 34.38 -26.96
CA SER A 65 3.98 34.36 -27.59
C SER A 65 5.07 33.61 -26.80
N ASN A 66 5.89 32.82 -27.50
CA ASN A 66 6.95 31.96 -26.93
C ASN A 66 7.86 32.65 -25.89
N ASP A 67 8.16 33.94 -26.03
CA ASP A 67 9.06 34.65 -25.10
C ASP A 67 8.42 34.85 -23.71
N PHE A 68 7.11 35.14 -23.65
CA PHE A 68 6.39 35.29 -22.38
C PHE A 68 6.28 33.96 -21.63
N VAL A 69 6.11 32.87 -22.37
CA VAL A 69 6.13 31.52 -21.80
C VAL A 69 7.51 31.24 -21.19
N ALA A 70 8.59 31.51 -21.92
CA ALA A 70 9.96 31.28 -21.43
C ALA A 70 10.29 32.10 -20.17
N ASP A 71 9.86 33.36 -20.09
CA ASP A 71 10.10 34.20 -18.91
C ASP A 71 9.27 33.77 -17.70
N THR A 72 8.01 33.37 -17.92
CA THR A 72 7.16 32.81 -16.87
C THR A 72 7.73 31.48 -16.36
N GLU A 73 8.24 30.64 -17.27
CA GLU A 73 8.93 29.40 -16.93
C GLU A 73 10.20 29.67 -16.11
N ASN A 74 11.02 30.67 -16.50
CA ASN A 74 12.21 31.08 -15.76
C ASN A 74 11.88 31.52 -14.32
N ALA A 75 10.89 32.41 -14.16
CA ALA A 75 10.48 32.92 -12.86
C ALA A 75 9.93 31.82 -11.95
N LEU A 76 9.14 30.89 -12.48
CA LEU A 76 8.65 29.73 -11.71
C LEU A 76 9.79 28.79 -11.28
N CYS A 77 10.77 28.56 -12.15
CA CYS A 77 11.94 27.76 -11.78
C CYS A 77 12.73 28.42 -10.66
N GLU A 78 12.93 29.74 -10.74
CA GLU A 78 13.61 30.51 -9.69
C GLU A 78 12.84 30.44 -8.36
N VAL A 79 11.51 30.50 -8.39
CA VAL A 79 10.65 30.31 -7.21
C VAL A 79 10.80 28.91 -6.61
N LEU A 80 10.80 27.87 -7.46
CA LEU A 80 11.00 26.49 -7.01
C LEU A 80 12.39 26.31 -6.36
N GLU A 81 13.45 26.84 -6.96
CA GLU A 81 14.80 26.71 -6.40
C GLU A 81 15.01 27.57 -5.14
N LYS A 82 14.56 28.83 -5.14
CA LYS A 82 14.88 29.79 -4.07
C LYS A 82 13.98 29.71 -2.84
N ALA A 83 12.77 29.15 -2.97
CA ALA A 83 11.89 28.99 -1.81
C ALA A 83 11.51 27.54 -1.54
N TYR A 84 11.18 26.79 -2.58
CA TYR A 84 10.66 25.45 -2.35
C TYR A 84 11.76 24.49 -1.87
N VAL A 85 12.95 24.52 -2.49
CA VAL A 85 14.09 23.72 -2.00
C VAL A 85 14.44 24.08 -0.55
N PRO A 86 14.55 25.35 -0.13
CA PRO A 86 14.73 25.70 1.28
C PRO A 86 13.59 25.25 2.20
N ILE A 87 12.32 25.29 1.76
CA ILE A 87 11.19 24.81 2.57
C ILE A 87 11.30 23.30 2.78
N ILE A 88 11.47 22.51 1.71
CA ILE A 88 11.63 21.06 1.87
C ILE A 88 12.89 20.76 2.67
N ARG A 89 14.01 21.41 2.35
CA ARG A 89 15.26 21.22 3.09
C ARG A 89 15.09 21.60 4.55
N GLY A 90 14.29 22.61 4.88
CA GLY A 90 13.94 22.97 6.26
C GLY A 90 13.10 21.89 6.95
N LEU A 91 12.13 21.29 6.23
CA LEU A 91 11.38 20.12 6.72
C LEU A 91 12.30 18.92 6.98
N VAL A 92 13.27 18.69 6.09
CA VAL A 92 14.26 17.60 6.18
C VAL A 92 15.32 17.87 7.25
N GLN A 93 15.81 19.11 7.40
CA GLN A 93 16.87 19.47 8.36
C GLN A 93 16.36 19.57 9.79
N LYS A 94 15.11 20.00 10.05
CA LYS A 94 14.54 19.96 11.41
C LYS A 94 14.52 18.56 12.03
N ARG A 95 14.59 17.51 11.19
CA ARG A 95 14.82 16.12 11.59
C ARG A 95 16.11 15.88 12.37
N SER A 96 17.21 16.57 12.06
CA SER A 96 18.47 16.41 12.82
C SER A 96 18.40 17.07 14.20
N GLY A 97 17.41 17.94 14.42
CA GLY A 97 17.22 18.72 15.64
C GLY A 97 16.11 18.24 16.59
N ASN A 98 15.57 17.02 16.44
CA ASN A 98 14.44 16.46 17.22
C ASN A 98 13.08 17.20 17.10
N GLU A 99 12.94 18.22 16.23
CA GLU A 99 11.64 18.85 15.98
C GLU A 99 10.95 18.18 14.77
N SER A 100 9.84 17.50 15.01
CA SER A 100 8.99 17.03 13.91
C SER A 100 8.40 18.24 13.18
N PRO A 101 8.53 18.35 11.84
CA PRO A 101 7.82 19.39 11.10
C PRO A 101 6.31 19.28 11.34
N SER A 102 5.62 20.42 11.47
CA SER A 102 4.17 20.39 11.64
C SER A 102 3.50 19.79 10.40
N ARG A 103 2.50 18.92 10.62
CA ARG A 103 1.70 18.28 9.56
C ARG A 103 1.17 19.29 8.55
N GLU A 104 0.77 20.48 9.02
CA GLU A 104 0.31 21.58 8.19
C GLU A 104 1.35 22.03 7.17
N LYS A 105 2.63 22.18 7.56
CA LYS A 105 3.69 22.61 6.62
C LYS A 105 3.94 21.57 5.52
N ILE A 106 3.79 20.28 5.84
CA ILE A 106 3.90 19.19 4.87
C ILE A 106 2.75 19.25 3.88
N VAL A 107 1.51 19.43 4.37
CA VAL A 107 0.32 19.56 3.52
C VAL A 107 0.47 20.73 2.56
N TRP A 108 0.82 21.92 3.06
CA TRP A 108 1.00 23.12 2.24
C TRP A 108 2.09 22.94 1.17
N ALA A 109 3.23 22.34 1.55
CA ALA A 109 4.31 22.06 0.61
C ALA A 109 3.90 21.05 -0.47
N SER A 110 3.02 20.09 -0.14
CA SER A 110 2.50 19.09 -1.09
C SER A 110 1.48 19.71 -2.04
N GLU A 111 0.56 20.51 -1.52
CA GLU A 111 -0.51 21.15 -2.29
C GLU A 111 0.02 22.16 -3.30
N TYR A 112 0.96 23.01 -2.86
CA TYR A 112 1.64 23.96 -3.74
C TYR A 112 2.32 23.22 -4.90
N PHE A 113 2.94 22.08 -4.60
CA PHE A 113 3.64 21.27 -5.56
C PHE A 113 2.75 20.62 -6.62
N ILE A 114 1.65 20.00 -6.18
CA ILE A 114 0.65 19.43 -7.09
C ILE A 114 0.11 20.54 -8.01
N SER A 115 -0.13 21.73 -7.45
CA SER A 115 -0.59 22.89 -8.22
C SER A 115 0.43 23.31 -9.28
N CYS A 116 1.70 23.48 -8.91
CA CYS A 116 2.77 23.86 -9.85
C CYS A 116 2.98 22.82 -10.96
N THR A 117 3.03 21.53 -10.62
CA THR A 117 3.24 20.44 -11.59
C THR A 117 2.07 20.27 -12.56
N SER A 118 0.85 20.64 -12.15
CA SER A 118 -0.34 20.60 -13.01
C SER A 118 -0.35 21.70 -14.08
N ILE A 119 0.29 22.85 -13.80
CA ILE A 119 0.17 24.06 -14.62
C ILE A 119 1.29 24.12 -15.69
N LEU A 120 2.51 23.66 -15.37
CA LEU A 120 3.66 23.78 -16.28
C LEU A 120 4.46 22.46 -16.45
N PRO A 121 3.83 21.34 -16.84
CA PRO A 121 4.50 20.03 -16.88
C PRO A 121 5.73 19.96 -17.81
N LYS A 122 5.78 20.77 -18.88
CA LYS A 122 6.90 20.79 -19.84
C LYS A 122 8.09 21.65 -19.41
N ALA A 123 7.84 22.74 -18.68
CA ALA A 123 8.88 23.60 -18.13
C ALA A 123 9.56 22.92 -16.95
N TYR A 124 8.72 22.30 -16.13
CA TYR A 124 9.06 21.59 -14.91
C TYR A 124 10.07 20.46 -15.20
N THR A 125 9.79 19.62 -16.21
CA THR A 125 10.68 18.53 -16.65
C THR A 125 12.08 18.95 -17.07
N LYS A 126 12.23 20.12 -17.71
CA LYS A 126 13.54 20.55 -18.23
C LYS A 126 14.46 21.13 -17.18
N ARG A 127 13.92 21.55 -16.03
CA ARG A 127 14.62 22.48 -15.14
C ARG A 127 14.51 22.13 -13.67
N VAL A 128 13.62 21.22 -13.28
CA VAL A 128 13.55 20.82 -11.89
C VAL A 128 14.80 20.01 -11.57
N PRO A 129 15.65 20.53 -10.68
CA PRO A 129 16.87 19.83 -10.33
C PRO A 129 16.50 18.51 -9.67
N VAL A 130 17.28 17.45 -9.92
CA VAL A 130 17.21 16.17 -9.18
C VAL A 130 17.18 16.39 -7.67
N ILE A 131 17.74 17.51 -7.20
CA ILE A 131 17.67 17.97 -5.81
C ILE A 131 16.23 18.03 -5.30
N VAL A 132 15.27 18.56 -6.06
CA VAL A 132 13.86 18.66 -5.62
C VAL A 132 13.22 17.27 -5.48
N GLU A 133 13.45 16.39 -6.46
CA GLU A 133 12.94 15.01 -6.41
C GLU A 133 13.54 14.24 -5.23
N LYS A 134 14.83 14.40 -4.99
CA LYS A 134 15.56 13.83 -3.84
C LYS A 134 15.02 14.37 -2.51
N GLU A 135 14.82 15.67 -2.40
CA GLU A 135 14.33 16.30 -1.17
C GLU A 135 12.86 15.90 -0.90
N LEU A 136 12.02 15.76 -1.94
CA LEU A 136 10.65 15.24 -1.78
C LEU A 136 10.65 13.76 -1.37
N LEU A 137 11.53 12.96 -1.94
CA LEU A 137 11.74 11.56 -1.56
C LEU A 137 12.19 11.46 -0.09
N LEU A 138 13.07 12.35 0.35
CA LEU A 138 13.47 12.51 1.75
C LEU A 138 12.29 12.95 2.65
N ALA A 139 11.42 13.81 2.15
CA ALA A 139 10.23 14.25 2.88
C ALA A 139 9.22 13.10 3.05
N ILE A 140 8.95 12.33 2.00
CA ILE A 140 8.08 11.13 2.06
C ILE A 140 8.67 10.12 3.03
N THR A 141 9.95 9.83 2.88
CA THR A 141 10.61 8.80 3.68
C THR A 141 10.70 9.20 5.15
N SER A 142 10.93 10.48 5.43
CA SER A 142 10.94 11.01 6.80
C SER A 142 9.54 11.08 7.41
N THR A 143 8.54 11.52 6.66
CA THR A 143 7.14 11.53 7.11
C THR A 143 6.72 10.13 7.49
N PHE A 144 6.95 9.13 6.64
CA PHE A 144 6.62 7.73 6.93
C PHE A 144 7.28 7.20 8.22
N VAL A 145 8.53 7.60 8.49
CA VAL A 145 9.26 7.16 9.69
C VAL A 145 8.73 7.82 10.97
N THR A 146 8.22 9.05 10.89
CA THR A 146 7.77 9.84 12.04
C THR A 146 6.26 9.71 12.31
N SER A 147 5.42 9.57 11.28
CA SER A 147 3.95 9.56 11.35
C SER A 147 3.34 8.19 11.67
N GLU A 148 4.07 7.31 12.34
CA GLU A 148 3.61 5.93 12.60
C GLU A 148 3.20 5.15 11.33
N ALA A 149 3.90 5.38 10.21
CA ALA A 149 3.60 4.82 8.89
C ALA A 149 2.26 5.27 8.27
N GLU A 150 1.74 6.44 8.66
CA GLU A 150 0.73 7.12 7.85
C GLU A 150 1.39 7.70 6.59
N THR A 151 0.98 7.18 5.43
CA THR A 151 1.31 7.76 4.12
C THR A 151 0.58 9.08 3.95
N SER A 152 1.20 10.05 3.28
CA SER A 152 0.52 11.29 2.87
C SER A 152 0.11 11.17 1.41
N PRO A 153 -1.18 10.95 1.08
CA PRO A 153 -1.61 10.77 -0.30
C PRO A 153 -1.24 11.95 -1.20
N LEU A 154 -1.21 13.17 -0.65
CA LEU A 154 -0.80 14.37 -1.36
C LEU A 154 0.69 14.32 -1.74
N LEU A 155 1.56 13.92 -0.82
CA LEU A 155 2.99 13.74 -1.14
C LEU A 155 3.20 12.62 -2.16
N ASP A 156 2.45 11.52 -2.02
CA ASP A 156 2.55 10.38 -2.94
C ASP A 156 2.15 10.79 -4.36
N VAL A 157 1.05 11.53 -4.51
CA VAL A 157 0.58 12.08 -5.79
C VAL A 157 1.59 13.07 -6.37
N ALA A 158 2.10 13.99 -5.55
CA ALA A 158 3.14 14.94 -5.93
C ALA A 158 4.37 14.22 -6.51
N LEU A 159 4.90 13.23 -5.77
CA LEU A 159 6.06 12.46 -6.22
C LEU A 159 5.72 11.67 -7.49
N CYS A 160 4.59 10.97 -7.55
CA CYS A 160 4.20 10.21 -8.75
C CYS A 160 4.14 11.08 -10.01
N ARG A 161 3.68 12.34 -9.90
CA ARG A 161 3.65 13.29 -11.02
C ARG A 161 5.06 13.67 -11.49
N LEU A 162 6.02 13.81 -10.57
CA LEU A 162 7.42 14.03 -10.94
C LEU A 162 8.03 12.84 -11.62
N LEU A 163 7.82 11.67 -11.07
CA LEU A 163 8.44 10.46 -11.55
C LEU A 163 7.94 10.07 -12.96
N GLN A 164 6.71 10.46 -13.30
CA GLN A 164 6.18 10.36 -14.66
C GLN A 164 6.88 11.29 -15.66
N GLN A 165 7.52 12.34 -15.16
CA GLN A 165 8.16 13.41 -15.90
C GLN A 165 9.69 13.25 -15.96
N ALA A 166 10.29 12.67 -14.92
CA ALA A 166 11.72 12.44 -14.78
C ALA A 166 12.30 11.64 -15.95
N ASP A 167 13.50 11.94 -16.44
CA ASP A 167 14.19 11.10 -17.42
C ASP A 167 14.83 9.84 -16.78
N SER A 168 15.42 8.97 -17.60
CA SER A 168 16.04 7.73 -17.09
C SER A 168 17.23 7.99 -16.16
N SER A 169 18.02 9.04 -16.38
CA SER A 169 19.17 9.37 -15.53
C SER A 169 18.71 9.85 -14.16
N GLN A 170 17.64 10.65 -14.12
CA GLN A 170 17.01 11.08 -12.87
C GLN A 170 16.46 9.88 -12.08
N ILE A 171 15.76 8.97 -12.75
CA ILE A 171 15.26 7.73 -12.10
C ILE A 171 16.41 6.88 -11.55
N GLU A 172 17.50 6.71 -12.30
CA GLU A 172 18.69 5.98 -11.84
C GLU A 172 19.32 6.61 -10.60
N LEU A 173 19.42 7.94 -10.57
CA LEU A 173 19.94 8.68 -9.43
C LEU A 173 19.04 8.54 -8.20
N LEU A 174 17.72 8.62 -8.37
CA LEU A 174 16.76 8.41 -7.29
C LEU A 174 16.77 6.98 -6.75
N VAL A 175 16.91 5.97 -7.60
CA VAL A 175 17.00 4.57 -7.16
C VAL A 175 18.32 4.32 -6.44
N SER A 176 19.44 4.84 -6.96
CA SER A 176 20.74 4.79 -6.28
C SER A 176 20.66 5.46 -4.90
N TYR A 177 19.95 6.60 -4.82
CA TYR A 177 19.70 7.29 -3.56
C TYR A 177 18.92 6.45 -2.55
N LEU A 178 17.81 5.81 -2.96
CA LEU A 178 17.05 4.91 -2.08
C LEU A 178 17.91 3.75 -1.58
N ILE A 179 18.80 3.26 -2.42
CA ILE A 179 19.71 2.17 -2.06
C ILE A 179 20.76 2.65 -1.07
N GLU A 180 21.50 3.71 -1.37
CA GLU A 180 22.63 4.17 -0.57
C GLU A 180 22.18 4.79 0.75
N ASP A 181 21.28 5.77 0.69
CA ASP A 181 20.96 6.60 1.84
C ASP A 181 19.93 5.97 2.78
N LEU A 182 18.95 5.23 2.25
CA LEU A 182 17.93 4.62 3.10
C LEU A 182 18.37 3.26 3.62
N THR A 183 19.04 2.43 2.82
CA THR A 183 19.55 1.17 3.40
C THR A 183 20.82 1.37 4.21
N GLY A 184 21.46 2.56 4.11
CA GLY A 184 22.68 2.90 4.84
C GLY A 184 23.84 1.96 4.49
N GLY A 185 23.81 1.35 3.31
CA GLY A 185 24.69 0.25 2.91
C GLY A 185 24.54 -1.03 3.75
N SER A 186 23.64 -1.07 4.74
CA SER A 186 23.36 -2.26 5.54
C SER A 186 22.42 -3.19 4.77
N ASP A 187 22.75 -4.48 4.78
CA ASP A 187 21.87 -5.53 4.27
C ASP A 187 20.58 -5.66 5.11
N PHE A 188 20.58 -5.13 6.33
CA PHE A 188 19.49 -5.23 7.29
C PHE A 188 19.11 -3.85 7.85
N PRO A 189 18.42 -3.01 7.07
CA PRO A 189 17.91 -1.73 7.57
C PRO A 189 16.87 -1.95 8.67
N SER A 190 16.67 -0.92 9.52
CA SER A 190 15.59 -0.96 10.50
C SER A 190 14.23 -1.17 9.81
N PRO A 191 13.24 -1.84 10.42
CA PRO A 191 11.94 -2.08 9.78
C PRO A 191 11.24 -0.81 9.28
N ARG A 192 11.38 0.31 10.02
CA ARG A 192 10.83 1.60 9.61
C ARG A 192 11.52 2.14 8.36
N THR A 193 12.85 2.03 8.31
CA THR A 193 13.63 2.47 7.17
C THR A 193 13.37 1.58 5.95
N ALA A 194 13.28 0.27 6.14
CA ALA A 194 12.90 -0.68 5.11
C ALA A 194 11.51 -0.36 4.54
N ALA A 195 10.52 -0.15 5.40
CA ALA A 195 9.16 0.18 4.97
C ALA A 195 9.08 1.50 4.20
N SER A 196 9.77 2.52 4.70
CA SER A 196 9.89 3.81 4.03
C SER A 196 10.53 3.69 2.64
N ALA A 197 11.61 2.90 2.51
CA ALA A 197 12.28 2.64 1.24
C ALA A 197 11.40 1.83 0.27
N VAL A 198 10.66 0.83 0.76
CA VAL A 198 9.71 0.05 -0.04
C VAL A 198 8.57 0.92 -0.53
N HIS A 199 7.98 1.77 0.31
CA HIS A 199 6.92 2.71 -0.08
C HIS A 199 7.39 3.66 -1.19
N ALA A 200 8.55 4.30 -0.98
CA ALA A 200 9.13 5.20 -1.97
C ALA A 200 9.43 4.49 -3.30
N PHE A 201 9.96 3.27 -3.25
CA PHE A 201 10.21 2.47 -4.44
C PHE A 201 8.91 1.99 -5.11
N HIS A 202 7.86 1.71 -4.34
CA HIS A 202 6.54 1.36 -4.87
C HIS A 202 5.95 2.50 -5.70
N LEU A 203 6.07 3.75 -5.24
CA LEU A 203 5.66 4.93 -6.01
C LEU A 203 6.46 5.06 -7.32
N LEU A 204 7.78 4.84 -7.29
CA LEU A 204 8.63 4.75 -8.49
C LEU A 204 8.16 3.65 -9.45
N PHE A 205 7.94 2.45 -8.94
CA PHE A 205 7.46 1.30 -9.70
C PHE A 205 6.08 1.54 -10.33
N GLY A 206 5.23 2.31 -9.66
CA GLY A 206 3.92 2.76 -10.15
C GLY A 206 4.00 3.80 -11.26
N ALA A 207 4.93 4.75 -11.14
CA ALA A 207 4.96 5.97 -11.94
C ALA A 207 5.73 5.87 -13.26
N VAL A 208 6.73 4.99 -13.37
CA VAL A 208 7.58 4.91 -14.57
C VAL A 208 6.83 4.45 -15.82
N ARG A 209 7.06 5.15 -16.94
CA ARG A 209 6.38 4.88 -18.23
C ARG A 209 7.34 4.56 -19.37
N GLY A 210 8.52 5.19 -19.39
CA GLY A 210 9.53 5.00 -20.42
C GLY A 210 10.22 3.64 -20.34
N GLN A 211 10.66 3.12 -21.49
CA GLN A 211 11.32 1.81 -21.56
C GLN A 211 12.64 1.77 -20.77
N GLU A 212 13.46 2.82 -20.87
CA GLU A 212 14.72 2.90 -20.12
C GLU A 212 14.48 3.05 -18.60
N GLN A 213 13.52 3.88 -18.20
CA GLN A 213 13.11 3.98 -16.78
C GLN A 213 12.67 2.63 -16.23
N ARG A 214 11.81 1.91 -16.99
CA ARG A 214 11.34 0.58 -16.63
C ARG A 214 12.49 -0.41 -16.48
N LYS A 215 13.49 -0.37 -17.36
CA LYS A 215 14.68 -1.23 -17.26
C LYS A 215 15.47 -0.97 -15.97
N ILE A 216 15.65 0.30 -15.60
CA ILE A 216 16.31 0.69 -14.35
C ILE A 216 15.52 0.18 -13.14
N VAL A 217 14.21 0.44 -13.08
CA VAL A 217 13.36 -0.01 -11.98
C VAL A 217 13.33 -1.54 -11.89
N ALA A 218 13.22 -2.24 -13.02
CA ALA A 218 13.24 -3.70 -13.08
C ALA A 218 14.52 -4.29 -12.46
N MET A 219 15.68 -3.70 -12.77
CA MET A 219 16.98 -4.13 -12.25
C MET A 219 17.05 -4.11 -10.71
N HIS A 220 16.34 -3.19 -10.07
CA HIS A 220 16.35 -3.03 -8.61
C HIS A 220 15.13 -3.62 -7.90
N THR A 221 14.07 -3.97 -8.63
CA THR A 221 12.80 -4.46 -8.04
C THR A 221 13.02 -5.65 -7.12
N ARG A 222 13.89 -6.58 -7.49
CA ARG A 222 14.19 -7.76 -6.68
C ARG A 222 14.70 -7.43 -5.28
N ARG A 223 15.56 -6.41 -5.15
CA ARG A 223 16.08 -5.96 -3.86
C ARG A 223 14.96 -5.45 -2.95
N PHE A 224 14.09 -4.60 -3.49
CA PHE A 224 12.96 -4.06 -2.75
C PHE A 224 11.90 -5.12 -2.44
N LEU A 225 11.75 -6.15 -3.29
CA LEU A 225 10.91 -7.30 -3.01
C LEU A 225 11.39 -8.06 -1.77
N PHE A 226 12.70 -8.28 -1.63
CA PHE A 226 13.26 -8.90 -0.42
C PHE A 226 13.07 -8.02 0.82
N LEU A 227 13.24 -6.70 0.69
CA LEU A 227 12.95 -5.77 1.79
C LEU A 227 11.48 -5.83 2.21
N ALA A 228 10.56 -5.84 1.24
CA ALA A 228 9.12 -5.95 1.48
C ALA A 228 8.77 -7.27 2.18
N MET A 229 9.33 -8.40 1.74
CA MET A 229 9.18 -9.69 2.40
C MET A 229 9.68 -9.68 3.85
N GLY A 230 10.73 -8.92 4.16
CA GLY A 230 11.23 -8.73 5.53
C GLY A 230 10.24 -8.02 6.46
N LEU A 231 9.33 -7.20 5.92
CA LEU A 231 8.32 -6.46 6.70
C LEU A 231 7.17 -7.37 7.20
N PHE A 232 7.02 -8.55 6.60
CA PHE A 232 6.07 -9.58 7.07
C PHE A 232 6.51 -10.22 8.39
N CYS A 233 7.77 -10.04 8.80
CA CYS A 233 8.25 -10.54 10.08
C CYS A 233 7.69 -9.71 11.25
N PRO A 234 6.93 -10.30 12.18
CA PRO A 234 6.41 -9.57 13.33
C PRO A 234 7.58 -9.08 14.21
N PRO A 235 7.45 -7.90 14.85
CA PRO A 235 8.48 -7.39 15.74
C PRO A 235 8.72 -8.36 16.91
N VAL A 236 10.00 -8.62 17.22
CA VAL A 236 10.39 -9.46 18.37
C VAL A 236 9.79 -8.88 19.66
N ARG A 237 9.23 -9.76 20.50
CA ARG A 237 8.54 -9.44 21.76
C ARG A 237 9.44 -8.63 22.70
N ASN A 238 9.29 -7.32 22.69
CA ASN A 238 9.77 -6.41 23.74
C ASN A 238 8.57 -5.64 24.32
N ASP A 239 8.71 -5.15 25.55
CA ASP A 239 7.62 -4.60 26.39
C ASP A 239 6.80 -3.44 25.76
N ASN A 240 7.29 -2.79 24.70
CA ASN A 240 6.56 -1.78 23.92
C ASN A 240 5.77 -2.37 22.73
N ALA A 241 5.25 -3.60 22.85
CA ALA A 241 4.67 -4.35 21.74
C ALA A 241 3.41 -3.72 21.14
N LEU A 242 2.51 -3.15 21.96
CA LEU A 242 1.18 -2.73 21.49
C LEU A 242 1.22 -1.63 20.41
N ASN A 243 1.93 -0.52 20.66
CA ASN A 243 2.05 0.57 19.68
C ASN A 243 2.82 0.11 18.42
N ARG A 244 3.66 -0.92 18.54
CA ARG A 244 4.39 -1.49 17.39
C ARG A 244 3.51 -2.38 16.52
N ILE A 245 2.41 -2.93 17.02
CA ILE A 245 1.51 -3.79 16.24
C ILE A 245 0.79 -2.96 15.18
N GLY A 246 0.20 -1.81 15.54
CA GLY A 246 -0.49 -0.95 14.55
C GLY A 246 0.46 -0.49 13.44
N LEU A 247 1.65 -0.01 13.84
CA LEU A 247 2.71 0.34 12.91
C LEU A 247 3.11 -0.83 11.99
N TRP A 248 3.32 -2.02 12.56
CA TRP A 248 3.67 -3.21 11.79
C TRP A 248 2.55 -3.62 10.83
N GLN A 249 1.28 -3.53 11.24
CA GLN A 249 0.14 -3.83 10.36
C GLN A 249 0.10 -2.89 9.15
N SER A 250 0.32 -1.58 9.35
CA SER A 250 0.44 -0.62 8.25
C SER A 250 1.60 -0.98 7.30
N GLN A 251 2.76 -1.35 7.86
CA GLN A 251 3.91 -1.79 7.08
C GLN A 251 3.64 -3.06 6.26
N VAL A 252 2.91 -4.03 6.83
CA VAL A 252 2.52 -5.25 6.13
C VAL A 252 1.55 -4.94 4.99
N SER A 253 0.56 -4.07 5.20
CA SER A 253 -0.39 -3.67 4.16
C SER A 253 0.32 -2.98 2.99
N MET A 254 1.20 -2.01 3.26
CA MET A 254 2.00 -1.36 2.22
C MET A 254 2.91 -2.34 1.48
N ALA A 255 3.59 -3.25 2.20
CA ALA A 255 4.43 -4.27 1.60
C ALA A 255 3.63 -5.24 0.71
N ALA A 256 2.42 -5.60 1.13
CA ALA A 256 1.51 -6.43 0.36
C ALA A 256 1.05 -5.74 -0.93
N ASP A 257 0.69 -4.45 -0.88
CA ASP A 257 0.31 -3.67 -2.06
C ASP A 257 1.46 -3.61 -3.08
N PHE A 258 2.68 -3.35 -2.62
CA PHE A 258 3.86 -3.41 -3.48
C PHE A 258 4.06 -4.80 -4.11
N ILE A 259 3.94 -5.87 -3.33
CA ILE A 259 4.05 -7.24 -3.87
C ILE A 259 2.95 -7.52 -4.90
N VAL A 260 1.70 -7.10 -4.65
CA VAL A 260 0.59 -7.26 -5.58
C VAL A 260 0.90 -6.59 -6.92
N ASP A 261 1.46 -5.39 -6.90
CA ASP A 261 1.84 -4.65 -8.11
C ASP A 261 3.02 -5.31 -8.85
N VAL A 262 4.05 -5.77 -8.13
CA VAL A 262 5.16 -6.52 -8.73
C VAL A 262 4.66 -7.80 -9.40
N VAL A 263 3.77 -8.54 -8.73
CA VAL A 263 3.14 -9.74 -9.26
C VAL A 263 2.25 -9.42 -10.48
N GLY A 264 1.56 -8.28 -10.48
CA GLY A 264 0.70 -7.83 -11.57
C GLY A 264 1.48 -7.41 -12.82
N LYS A 265 2.65 -6.80 -12.67
CA LYS A 265 3.48 -6.26 -13.77
C LYS A 265 4.63 -7.21 -14.14
N LYS A 266 4.28 -8.41 -14.62
CA LYS A 266 5.26 -9.45 -15.01
C LYS A 266 6.21 -9.04 -16.12
N ASP A 267 5.80 -8.09 -16.96
CA ASP A 267 6.63 -7.51 -18.02
C ASP A 267 7.78 -6.68 -17.45
N LEU A 268 7.57 -6.08 -16.28
CA LEU A 268 8.55 -5.26 -15.60
C LEU A 268 9.44 -6.08 -14.67
N ALA A 269 8.85 -6.98 -13.88
CA ALA A 269 9.56 -7.75 -12.86
C ALA A 269 9.02 -9.20 -12.79
N PRO A 270 9.49 -10.09 -13.67
CA PRO A 270 9.10 -11.50 -13.61
C PRO A 270 9.65 -12.14 -12.33
N LEU A 271 8.78 -12.77 -11.55
CA LEU A 271 9.21 -13.51 -10.36
C LEU A 271 9.90 -14.81 -10.73
N ALA A 272 11.03 -15.07 -10.10
CA ALA A 272 11.71 -16.36 -10.15
C ALA A 272 10.90 -17.42 -9.39
N THR A 273 11.00 -18.68 -9.83
CA THR A 273 10.28 -19.80 -9.20
C THR A 273 10.57 -19.95 -7.71
N SER A 274 11.76 -19.58 -7.25
CA SER A 274 12.15 -19.62 -5.82
C SER A 274 11.55 -18.48 -4.99
N GLU A 275 11.14 -17.38 -5.60
CA GLU A 275 10.62 -16.20 -4.89
C GLU A 275 9.17 -16.39 -4.47
N ILE A 276 8.37 -17.11 -5.26
CA ILE A 276 6.98 -17.42 -4.95
C ILE A 276 6.85 -18.17 -3.61
N PRO A 277 7.54 -19.31 -3.36
CA PRO A 277 7.46 -19.98 -2.07
C PRO A 277 8.06 -19.14 -0.91
N MET A 278 9.01 -18.23 -1.18
CA MET A 278 9.49 -17.29 -0.17
C MET A 278 8.40 -16.30 0.25
N ILE A 279 7.71 -15.68 -0.73
CA ILE A 279 6.56 -14.81 -0.48
C ILE A 279 5.51 -15.58 0.34
N LEU A 280 5.12 -16.78 -0.09
CA LEU A 280 4.14 -17.61 0.62
C LEU A 280 4.58 -17.92 2.05
N GLY A 281 5.87 -18.23 2.28
CA GLY A 281 6.43 -18.43 3.61
C GLY A 281 6.31 -17.20 4.51
N CYS A 282 6.58 -16.01 3.97
CA CYS A 282 6.40 -14.74 4.66
C CYS A 282 4.92 -14.48 5.02
N LEU A 283 3.98 -14.82 4.13
CA LEU A 283 2.54 -14.69 4.42
C LEU A 283 2.09 -15.57 5.59
N VAL A 284 2.62 -16.80 5.70
CA VAL A 284 2.36 -17.68 6.86
C VAL A 284 2.84 -17.04 8.15
N ALA A 285 4.00 -16.37 8.13
CA ALA A 285 4.58 -15.74 9.33
C ALA A 285 3.76 -14.56 9.87
N VAL A 286 3.03 -13.84 9.01
CA VAL A 286 2.10 -12.76 9.41
C VAL A 286 0.86 -13.29 10.13
N LEU A 287 0.50 -14.54 9.87
CA LEU A 287 -0.68 -15.20 10.42
C LEU A 287 -0.25 -16.33 11.38
N PRO A 288 0.47 -16.00 12.48
CA PRO A 288 0.95 -17.02 13.39
C PRO A 288 -0.25 -17.75 14.01
N PRO A 289 -0.15 -19.07 14.23
CA PRO A 289 -1.19 -19.79 14.95
C PRO A 289 -1.39 -19.18 16.34
N LEU A 290 -2.65 -19.00 16.75
CA LEU A 290 -2.91 -18.53 18.09
C LEU A 290 -2.44 -19.59 19.11
N PRO A 291 -1.70 -19.19 20.15
CA PRO A 291 -1.27 -20.10 21.17
C PRO A 291 -2.50 -20.53 21.97
N ARG A 292 -2.73 -21.85 22.07
CA ARG A 292 -3.87 -22.43 22.81
C ARG A 292 -3.91 -22.06 24.30
N ASP A 293 -2.80 -21.57 24.85
CA ASP A 293 -2.64 -21.35 26.29
C ASP A 293 -3.24 -20.03 26.81
N GLY A 294 -3.92 -19.22 25.99
CA GLY A 294 -4.72 -18.05 26.40
C GLY A 294 -3.96 -16.88 27.07
N ARG A 295 -2.73 -17.08 27.56
CA ARG A 295 -1.98 -16.09 28.36
C ARG A 295 -1.32 -14.98 27.53
N ASN A 296 -1.44 -14.99 26.20
CA ASN A 296 -0.79 -14.03 25.30
C ASN A 296 -1.68 -13.59 24.10
N GLU A 297 -3.01 -13.73 24.22
CA GLU A 297 -3.97 -13.57 23.11
C GLU A 297 -3.97 -12.17 22.47
N ARG A 298 -3.84 -11.11 23.28
CA ARG A 298 -3.99 -9.72 22.78
C ARG A 298 -2.95 -9.25 21.76
N ILE A 299 -1.83 -9.96 21.61
CA ILE A 299 -0.71 -9.51 20.77
C ILE A 299 -0.73 -10.16 19.37
N ARG A 300 -1.64 -11.11 19.10
CA ARG A 300 -1.51 -12.00 17.93
C ARG A 300 -2.62 -11.95 16.89
N THR A 301 -3.69 -11.20 17.09
CA THR A 301 -4.74 -11.10 16.07
C THR A 301 -4.36 -10.06 15.01
N ALA A 302 -3.90 -10.53 13.85
CA ALA A 302 -3.82 -9.70 12.64
C ALA A 302 -5.16 -8.98 12.40
N SER A 303 -5.09 -7.69 12.07
CA SER A 303 -6.27 -6.90 11.76
C SER A 303 -6.99 -7.45 10.52
N LEU A 304 -8.23 -7.01 10.31
CA LEU A 304 -8.95 -7.32 9.07
C LEU A 304 -8.17 -6.83 7.84
N GLU A 305 -7.54 -5.66 7.94
CA GLU A 305 -6.72 -5.07 6.87
C GLU A 305 -5.53 -5.96 6.53
N THR A 306 -4.76 -6.41 7.53
CA THR A 306 -3.65 -7.35 7.31
C THR A 306 -4.13 -8.65 6.68
N PHE A 307 -5.27 -9.19 7.14
CA PHE A 307 -5.87 -10.38 6.56
C PHE A 307 -6.23 -10.18 5.07
N ALA A 308 -6.89 -9.07 4.75
CA ALA A 308 -7.27 -8.72 3.39
C ALA A 308 -6.04 -8.50 2.49
N ALA A 309 -5.01 -7.84 3.00
CA ALA A 309 -3.74 -7.62 2.31
C ALA A 309 -3.05 -8.96 1.93
N VAL A 310 -2.98 -9.91 2.87
CA VAL A 310 -2.48 -11.26 2.60
C VAL A 310 -3.33 -11.97 1.53
N CYS A 311 -4.66 -11.85 1.60
CA CYS A 311 -5.55 -12.40 0.58
C CYS A 311 -5.29 -11.78 -0.80
N GLY A 312 -5.08 -10.46 -0.87
CA GLY A 312 -4.74 -9.75 -2.11
C GLY A 312 -3.48 -10.28 -2.78
N VAL A 313 -2.42 -10.53 -1.99
CA VAL A 313 -1.17 -11.13 -2.51
C VAL A 313 -1.43 -12.52 -3.09
N ILE A 314 -2.18 -13.37 -2.40
CA ILE A 314 -2.50 -14.73 -2.87
C ILE A 314 -3.33 -14.68 -4.15
N ALA A 315 -4.38 -13.85 -4.17
CA ALA A 315 -5.23 -13.69 -5.35
C ALA A 315 -4.41 -13.21 -6.56
N SER A 316 -3.51 -12.24 -6.35
CA SER A 316 -2.60 -11.77 -7.40
C SER A 316 -1.68 -12.90 -7.88
N LEU A 317 -1.08 -13.67 -6.97
CA LEU A 317 -0.23 -14.82 -7.33
C LEU A 317 -1.00 -15.91 -8.07
N GLN A 318 -2.24 -16.22 -7.70
CA GLN A 318 -3.07 -17.20 -8.41
C GLN A 318 -3.42 -16.73 -9.81
N LYS A 319 -3.82 -15.46 -9.96
CA LYS A 319 -4.14 -14.87 -11.26
C LYS A 319 -2.93 -14.84 -12.19
N ASN A 320 -1.77 -14.48 -11.65
CA ASN A 320 -0.60 -14.17 -12.44
C ASN A 320 0.39 -15.36 -12.56
N TYR A 321 0.60 -16.15 -11.53
CA TYR A 321 1.62 -17.19 -11.46
C TYR A 321 1.04 -18.58 -11.16
N SER A 322 -0.19 -18.87 -11.59
CA SER A 322 -0.88 -20.16 -11.35
C SER A 322 -0.02 -21.39 -11.68
N LYS A 323 0.64 -21.40 -12.83
CA LYS A 323 1.49 -22.55 -13.23
C LYS A 323 2.69 -22.75 -12.30
N GLN A 324 3.35 -21.67 -11.86
CA GLN A 324 4.46 -21.80 -10.92
C GLN A 324 3.95 -22.23 -9.53
N LEU A 325 2.76 -21.79 -9.13
CA LEU A 325 2.13 -22.23 -7.87
C LEU A 325 1.90 -23.75 -7.81
N TYR A 326 1.80 -24.44 -8.95
CA TYR A 326 1.70 -25.90 -8.97
C TYR A 326 2.95 -26.57 -8.38
N GLY A 327 4.13 -25.96 -8.59
CA GLY A 327 5.40 -26.45 -8.04
C GLY A 327 5.58 -26.19 -6.54
N CYS A 328 4.79 -25.27 -5.96
CA CYS A 328 4.81 -24.95 -4.54
C CYS A 328 3.42 -25.08 -3.89
N ALA A 329 2.59 -26.01 -4.38
CA ALA A 329 1.26 -26.27 -3.84
C ALA A 329 1.23 -26.48 -2.31
N PRO A 330 2.19 -27.21 -1.68
CA PRO A 330 2.23 -27.32 -0.22
C PRO A 330 2.35 -25.97 0.48
N SER A 331 3.22 -25.07 0.01
CA SER A 331 3.40 -23.73 0.60
C SER A 331 2.13 -22.89 0.47
N LEU A 332 1.46 -22.94 -0.68
CA LEU A 332 0.19 -22.23 -0.88
C LEU A 332 -0.87 -22.74 0.11
N ILE A 333 -0.99 -24.06 0.25
CA ILE A 333 -1.99 -24.69 1.11
C ILE A 333 -1.73 -24.38 2.59
N SER A 334 -0.46 -24.28 3.01
CA SER A 334 -0.12 -23.78 4.35
C SER A 334 -0.64 -22.37 4.61
N VAL A 335 -0.58 -21.47 3.62
CA VAL A 335 -1.15 -20.12 3.76
C VAL A 335 -2.68 -20.17 3.90
N TYR A 336 -3.36 -21.02 3.12
CA TYR A 336 -4.81 -21.22 3.26
C TYR A 336 -5.19 -21.76 4.65
N HIS A 337 -4.39 -22.67 5.19
CA HIS A 337 -4.57 -23.14 6.56
C HIS A 337 -4.45 -21.99 7.57
N SER A 338 -3.36 -21.22 7.51
CA SER A 338 -3.17 -20.06 8.38
C SER A 338 -4.30 -19.04 8.27
N LEU A 339 -4.78 -18.75 7.06
CA LEU A 339 -5.93 -17.86 6.85
C LEU A 339 -7.20 -18.43 7.48
N LEU A 340 -7.50 -19.71 7.25
CA LEU A 340 -8.69 -20.34 7.83
C LEU A 340 -8.63 -20.33 9.36
N SER A 341 -7.50 -20.72 9.97
CA SER A 341 -7.32 -20.68 11.42
C SER A 341 -7.53 -19.27 11.96
N HIS A 342 -6.89 -18.28 11.35
CA HIS A 342 -6.99 -16.87 11.77
C HIS A 342 -8.41 -16.33 11.69
N ALA A 343 -9.13 -16.70 10.63
CA ALA A 343 -10.48 -16.24 10.41
C ALA A 343 -11.47 -16.91 11.40
N ILE A 344 -11.29 -18.20 11.72
CA ILE A 344 -12.09 -18.92 12.71
C ILE A 344 -11.88 -18.34 14.10
N GLU A 345 -10.63 -18.15 14.52
CA GLU A 345 -10.28 -17.79 15.89
C GLU A 345 -10.56 -16.31 16.23
N SER A 346 -10.97 -15.49 15.26
CA SER A 346 -11.19 -14.05 15.45
C SER A 346 -12.43 -13.65 16.28
N ASP A 347 -13.28 -14.61 16.67
CA ASP A 347 -14.58 -14.38 17.32
C ASP A 347 -14.52 -14.42 18.88
N ASP A 348 -13.51 -15.10 19.44
CA ASP A 348 -13.57 -15.59 20.83
C ASP A 348 -13.21 -14.53 21.90
N ASP A 349 -12.59 -13.42 21.53
CA ASP A 349 -12.12 -12.40 22.51
C ASP A 349 -13.25 -11.52 23.07
N SER A 350 -14.47 -11.62 22.52
CA SER A 350 -15.63 -10.82 22.95
C SER A 350 -16.45 -11.45 24.08
N GLY A 351 -16.35 -12.78 24.27
CA GLY A 351 -17.24 -13.56 25.12
C GLY A 351 -17.08 -13.38 26.63
N ARG A 352 -16.02 -12.71 27.12
CA ARG A 352 -15.78 -12.60 28.57
C ARG A 352 -16.24 -11.31 29.25
N ARG A 353 -16.43 -10.16 28.58
CA ARG A 353 -16.73 -8.87 29.30
C ARG A 353 -17.49 -7.75 28.56
N ARG A 354 -18.10 -7.95 27.39
CA ARG A 354 -18.85 -6.83 26.74
C ARG A 354 -20.33 -7.18 26.49
N PRO A 355 -21.28 -6.55 27.21
CA PRO A 355 -22.72 -6.76 27.02
C PRO A 355 -23.31 -6.09 25.74
N HIS A 356 -22.49 -5.75 24.74
CA HIS A 356 -22.93 -5.18 23.46
C HIS A 356 -22.34 -6.00 22.30
N GLY A 357 -23.11 -7.00 21.84
CA GLY A 357 -22.66 -8.11 20.99
C GLY A 357 -22.77 -7.93 19.47
N GLU A 358 -22.90 -6.71 18.93
CA GLU A 358 -23.16 -6.55 17.49
C GLU A 358 -21.88 -6.36 16.62
N LEU A 359 -20.84 -5.68 17.11
CA LEU A 359 -19.68 -5.28 16.28
C LEU A 359 -18.67 -6.42 15.98
N ALA A 360 -18.53 -7.43 16.83
CA ALA A 360 -17.55 -8.50 16.63
C ALA A 360 -17.87 -9.41 15.42
N SER A 361 -19.17 -9.55 15.10
CA SER A 361 -19.64 -10.41 14.02
C SER A 361 -19.22 -9.93 12.62
N GLY A 362 -19.02 -8.62 12.43
CA GLY A 362 -18.69 -8.03 11.13
C GLY A 362 -17.30 -8.40 10.62
N ASN A 363 -16.30 -8.44 11.50
CA ASN A 363 -14.92 -8.75 11.10
C ASN A 363 -14.77 -10.21 10.66
N GLN A 364 -15.38 -11.15 11.38
CA GLN A 364 -15.34 -12.56 11.01
C GLN A 364 -16.06 -12.81 9.68
N GLN A 365 -17.19 -12.15 9.46
CA GLN A 365 -17.91 -12.21 8.18
C GLN A 365 -17.04 -11.71 7.03
N ALA A 366 -16.39 -10.56 7.18
CA ALA A 366 -15.52 -10.00 6.15
C ALA A 366 -14.32 -10.92 5.84
N LYS A 367 -13.66 -11.48 6.87
CA LYS A 367 -12.58 -12.48 6.67
C LYS A 367 -13.07 -13.73 5.94
N ALA A 368 -14.24 -14.24 6.32
CA ALA A 368 -14.83 -15.41 5.67
C ALA A 368 -15.18 -15.14 4.19
N GLN A 369 -15.62 -13.92 3.86
CA GLN A 369 -15.87 -13.50 2.48
C GLN A 369 -14.58 -13.44 1.66
N GLU A 370 -13.51 -12.84 2.18
CA GLU A 370 -12.21 -12.82 1.50
C GLU A 370 -11.65 -14.24 1.30
N PHE A 371 -11.75 -15.08 2.33
CA PHE A 371 -11.34 -16.49 2.23
C PHE A 371 -12.17 -17.26 1.20
N THR A 372 -13.47 -17.00 1.11
CA THR A 372 -14.36 -17.61 0.10
C THR A 372 -13.88 -17.28 -1.32
N LYS A 373 -13.58 -16.01 -1.62
CA LYS A 373 -13.08 -15.59 -2.94
C LYS A 373 -11.83 -16.38 -3.35
N LEU A 374 -10.89 -16.58 -2.41
CA LEU A 374 -9.68 -17.37 -2.63
C LEU A 374 -9.99 -18.84 -2.94
N CYS A 375 -10.89 -19.47 -2.17
CA CYS A 375 -11.33 -20.85 -2.43
C CYS A 375 -11.99 -21.01 -3.81
N GLU A 376 -12.80 -20.04 -4.24
CA GLU A 376 -13.41 -20.05 -5.57
C GLU A 376 -12.35 -19.99 -6.68
N MET A 377 -11.28 -19.20 -6.51
CA MET A 377 -10.18 -19.14 -7.47
C MET A 377 -9.41 -20.47 -7.63
N LEU A 378 -9.36 -21.31 -6.57
CA LEU A 378 -8.74 -22.63 -6.66
C LEU A 378 -9.50 -23.60 -7.58
N SER A 379 -10.81 -23.40 -7.77
CA SER A 379 -11.65 -24.32 -8.55
C SER A 379 -11.19 -24.47 -10.00
N ALA A 380 -10.69 -23.39 -10.62
CA ALA A 380 -10.10 -23.38 -11.96
C ALA A 380 -8.84 -24.26 -12.08
N HIS A 381 -8.25 -24.66 -10.95
CA HIS A 381 -7.02 -25.42 -10.83
C HIS A 381 -7.23 -26.74 -10.08
N ARG A 382 -8.46 -27.28 -10.11
CA ARG A 382 -8.89 -28.50 -9.42
C ARG A 382 -7.90 -29.64 -9.52
N ASP A 383 -7.42 -29.97 -10.72
CA ASP A 383 -6.60 -31.17 -10.93
C ASP A 383 -5.26 -31.15 -10.21
N VAL A 384 -4.76 -29.96 -9.89
CA VAL A 384 -3.51 -29.80 -9.15
C VAL A 384 -3.77 -29.78 -7.64
N PHE A 385 -4.78 -29.03 -7.20
CA PHE A 385 -4.97 -28.74 -5.78
C PHE A 385 -5.93 -29.68 -5.05
N LYS A 386 -6.75 -30.48 -5.74
CA LYS A 386 -7.77 -31.37 -5.13
C LYS A 386 -7.20 -32.28 -4.02
N LYS A 387 -5.99 -32.81 -4.20
CA LYS A 387 -5.33 -33.67 -3.20
C LYS A 387 -4.87 -32.93 -1.94
N HIS A 388 -4.71 -31.61 -2.02
CA HIS A 388 -4.20 -30.80 -0.91
C HIS A 388 -5.31 -30.12 -0.11
N ILE A 389 -6.44 -29.78 -0.74
CA ILE A 389 -7.57 -29.12 -0.06
C ILE A 389 -8.25 -30.01 0.99
N VAL A 390 -8.02 -31.33 0.95
CA VAL A 390 -8.46 -32.29 1.97
C VAL A 390 -8.03 -31.83 3.36
N GLY A 391 -6.78 -31.34 3.50
CA GLY A 391 -6.27 -30.80 4.76
C GLY A 391 -7.10 -29.62 5.27
N ILE A 392 -7.43 -28.68 4.40
CA ILE A 392 -8.20 -27.47 4.75
C ILE A 392 -9.60 -27.85 5.26
N ILE A 393 -10.28 -28.78 4.57
CA ILE A 393 -11.60 -29.28 4.97
C ILE A 393 -11.52 -30.00 6.32
N LEU A 394 -10.50 -30.83 6.53
CA LEU A 394 -10.28 -31.50 7.83
C LEU A 394 -10.06 -30.48 8.95
N HIS A 395 -9.31 -29.41 8.69
CA HIS A 395 -9.09 -28.35 9.68
C HIS A 395 -10.38 -27.61 10.04
N TYR A 396 -11.25 -27.34 9.06
CA TYR A 396 -12.59 -26.79 9.32
C TYR A 396 -13.45 -27.73 10.17
N VAL A 397 -13.46 -29.03 9.86
CA VAL A 397 -14.23 -30.02 10.64
C VAL A 397 -13.70 -30.16 12.07
N ASP A 398 -12.38 -30.15 12.25
CA ASP A 398 -11.75 -30.13 13.57
C ASP A 398 -12.17 -28.89 14.38
N ALA A 399 -12.20 -27.70 13.76
CA ALA A 399 -12.72 -26.50 14.40
C ALA A 399 -14.22 -26.59 14.76
N MET A 400 -15.02 -27.32 13.97
CA MET A 400 -16.42 -27.61 14.32
C MET A 400 -16.52 -28.56 15.51
N GLU A 401 -15.67 -29.58 15.59
CA GLU A 401 -15.64 -30.59 16.65
C GLU A 401 -15.21 -29.97 17.99
N ASN A 402 -14.20 -29.11 17.97
CA ASN A 402 -13.69 -28.41 19.15
C ASN A 402 -14.55 -27.19 19.56
N SER A 403 -15.73 -27.01 18.96
CA SER A 403 -16.65 -25.89 19.22
C SER A 403 -16.05 -24.48 19.00
N LEU A 404 -14.95 -24.37 18.26
CA LEU A 404 -14.34 -23.10 17.87
C LEU A 404 -15.20 -22.35 16.82
N LEU A 405 -16.07 -23.08 16.12
CA LEU A 405 -16.99 -22.55 15.12
C LEU A 405 -18.42 -22.46 15.68
N GLY A 406 -18.81 -21.25 16.08
CA GLY A 406 -20.20 -20.92 16.40
C GLY A 406 -21.16 -21.09 15.20
N PRO A 407 -22.49 -21.16 15.42
CA PRO A 407 -23.47 -21.31 14.34
C PRO A 407 -23.39 -20.23 13.25
N THR A 408 -23.08 -18.99 13.64
CA THR A 408 -22.94 -17.86 12.72
C THR A 408 -21.68 -18.00 11.85
N ALA A 409 -20.52 -18.26 12.48
CA ALA A 409 -19.28 -18.53 11.78
C ALA A 409 -19.43 -19.69 10.76
N LYS A 410 -20.10 -20.78 11.16
CA LYS A 410 -20.40 -21.91 10.26
C LYS A 410 -21.13 -21.47 9.00
N ARG A 411 -22.09 -20.53 9.11
CA ARG A 411 -22.81 -19.97 7.96
C ARG A 411 -21.90 -19.11 7.08
N TYR A 412 -21.02 -18.30 7.67
CA TYR A 412 -20.11 -17.45 6.92
C TYR A 412 -19.06 -18.24 6.12
N PHE A 413 -18.53 -19.34 6.67
CA PHE A 413 -17.54 -20.18 5.98
C PHE A 413 -18.15 -21.26 5.08
N ALA A 414 -19.47 -21.48 5.13
CA ALA A 414 -20.12 -22.50 4.31
C ALA A 414 -19.83 -22.33 2.80
N PRO A 415 -19.89 -21.12 2.19
CA PRO A 415 -19.56 -20.92 0.78
C PRO A 415 -18.14 -21.36 0.43
N ALA A 416 -17.12 -20.96 1.21
CA ALA A 416 -15.73 -21.39 1.01
C ALA A 416 -15.60 -22.92 1.04
N MET A 417 -16.22 -23.57 2.02
CA MET A 417 -16.18 -25.02 2.14
C MET A 417 -16.92 -25.73 1.00
N TYR A 418 -18.02 -25.15 0.48
CA TYR A 418 -18.71 -25.69 -0.69
C TYR A 418 -17.84 -25.61 -1.94
N ALA A 419 -17.16 -24.48 -2.17
CA ALA A 419 -16.22 -24.34 -3.28
C ALA A 419 -15.08 -25.39 -3.21
N LEU A 420 -14.55 -25.68 -2.01
CA LEU A 420 -13.56 -26.74 -1.83
C LEU A 420 -14.16 -28.14 -2.04
N LEU A 421 -15.38 -28.40 -1.57
CA LEU A 421 -16.04 -29.70 -1.77
C LEU A 421 -16.35 -29.99 -3.24
N ASP A 422 -16.69 -28.97 -4.04
CA ASP A 422 -16.87 -29.10 -5.49
C ASP A 422 -15.58 -29.57 -6.21
N MET A 423 -14.41 -29.31 -5.64
CA MET A 423 -13.13 -29.77 -6.18
C MET A 423 -12.83 -31.24 -5.84
N CYS A 424 -13.44 -31.82 -4.80
CA CYS A 424 -13.19 -33.21 -4.41
C CYS A 424 -13.77 -34.18 -5.45
N SER A 425 -13.04 -35.25 -5.77
CA SER A 425 -13.60 -36.41 -6.47
C SER A 425 -14.06 -37.45 -5.44
N THR A 426 -14.57 -38.59 -5.92
CA THR A 426 -14.89 -39.74 -5.05
C THR A 426 -13.69 -40.17 -4.20
N TYR A 427 -12.47 -40.07 -4.74
CA TYR A 427 -11.25 -40.45 -4.03
C TYR A 427 -10.97 -39.53 -2.84
N GLU A 428 -10.92 -38.20 -3.04
CA GLU A 428 -10.69 -37.25 -1.94
C GLU A 428 -11.82 -37.32 -0.89
N MET A 429 -13.06 -37.58 -1.30
CA MET A 429 -14.17 -37.79 -0.37
C MET A 429 -14.00 -39.06 0.47
N GLN A 430 -13.49 -40.15 -0.09
CA GLN A 430 -13.16 -41.35 0.67
C GLN A 430 -12.02 -41.07 1.65
N GLN A 431 -10.97 -40.36 1.20
CA GLN A 431 -9.85 -39.96 2.05
C GLN A 431 -10.32 -39.10 3.23
N LEU A 432 -11.16 -38.09 2.99
CA LEU A 432 -11.79 -37.27 4.04
C LEU A 432 -12.52 -38.14 5.07
N ASN A 433 -13.33 -39.10 4.62
CA ASN A 433 -14.08 -39.99 5.51
C ASN A 433 -13.17 -40.89 6.36
N VAL A 434 -12.00 -41.29 5.86
CA VAL A 434 -11.06 -42.12 6.63
C VAL A 434 -10.27 -41.29 7.64
N MET A 435 -9.93 -40.04 7.30
CA MET A 435 -9.10 -39.17 8.15
C MET A 435 -9.87 -38.46 9.27
N MET A 436 -11.20 -38.36 9.18
CA MET A 436 -12.02 -37.73 10.21
C MET A 436 -12.26 -38.65 11.41
N SER A 437 -12.34 -38.06 12.60
CA SER A 437 -12.82 -38.73 13.82
C SER A 437 -14.28 -39.18 13.65
N THR A 438 -14.78 -40.04 14.54
CA THR A 438 -16.19 -40.45 14.52
C THR A 438 -17.13 -39.26 14.73
N THR A 439 -16.79 -38.34 15.62
CA THR A 439 -17.56 -37.11 15.87
C THR A 439 -17.51 -36.17 14.67
N GLY A 440 -16.32 -35.92 14.12
CA GLY A 440 -16.10 -35.10 12.93
C GLY A 440 -16.88 -35.63 11.73
N ARG A 441 -16.91 -36.95 11.50
CA ARG A 441 -17.73 -37.58 10.45
C ARG A 441 -19.23 -37.31 10.62
N ALA A 442 -19.75 -37.35 11.85
CA ALA A 442 -21.16 -37.07 12.11
C ALA A 442 -21.51 -35.61 11.81
N LEU A 443 -20.67 -34.67 12.25
CA LEU A 443 -20.81 -33.24 11.96
C LEU A 443 -20.71 -32.96 10.46
N PHE A 444 -19.68 -33.50 9.81
CA PHE A 444 -19.46 -33.35 8.37
C PHE A 444 -20.61 -33.93 7.53
N ARG A 445 -21.20 -35.07 7.94
CA ARG A 445 -22.35 -35.65 7.23
C ARG A 445 -23.54 -34.68 7.15
N SER A 446 -23.87 -34.01 8.26
CA SER A 446 -24.95 -33.01 8.30
C SER A 446 -24.63 -31.81 7.39
N PHE A 447 -23.39 -31.31 7.46
CA PHE A 447 -22.91 -30.23 6.60
C PHE A 447 -22.97 -30.62 5.11
N PHE A 448 -22.48 -31.80 4.76
CA PHE A 448 -22.43 -32.33 3.39
C PHE A 448 -23.82 -32.58 2.78
N GLN A 449 -24.81 -32.96 3.60
CA GLN A 449 -26.20 -33.04 3.13
C GLN A 449 -26.75 -31.67 2.73
N THR A 450 -26.35 -30.60 3.44
CA THR A 450 -26.74 -29.23 3.09
C THR A 450 -26.07 -28.79 1.79
N PHE A 451 -24.76 -29.06 1.65
CA PHE A 451 -24.02 -28.86 0.41
C PHE A 451 -24.72 -29.51 -0.80
N LYS A 452 -25.06 -30.80 -0.70
CA LYS A 452 -25.77 -31.51 -1.77
C LYS A 452 -27.06 -30.80 -2.18
N LYS A 453 -27.88 -30.36 -1.22
CA LYS A 453 -29.14 -29.64 -1.51
C LYS A 453 -28.92 -28.33 -2.27
N VAL A 454 -27.81 -27.63 -2.03
CA VAL A 454 -27.46 -26.38 -2.73
C VAL A 454 -26.92 -26.67 -4.12
N GLN A 455 -26.04 -27.67 -4.26
CA GLN A 455 -25.44 -28.07 -5.55
C GLN A 455 -26.51 -28.45 -6.59
N PHE A 456 -27.56 -29.15 -6.17
CA PHE A 456 -28.69 -29.51 -7.04
C PHE A 456 -29.51 -28.31 -7.58
N ARG A 457 -29.24 -27.07 -7.17
CA ARG A 457 -29.93 -25.86 -7.64
C ARG A 457 -29.14 -25.04 -8.67
N GLY A 458 -27.86 -25.35 -8.87
CA GLY A 458 -26.95 -24.60 -9.76
C GLY A 458 -26.61 -25.31 -11.07
N GLN A 459 -27.20 -26.48 -11.32
CA GLN A 459 -27.20 -27.23 -12.58
C GLN A 459 -28.65 -27.37 -13.03
#